data_AF-A0A259DHY0-F1
#
_entry.id   AF-A0A259DHY0-F1
#
_cell.length_a   1.000
_cell.length_b   1.000
_cell.length_c   1.000
_cell.angle_alpha   90.00
_cell.angle_beta   90.00
_cell.angle_gamma   90.00
#
_symmetry.space_group_name_H-M   'P 1'
#
loop_
_entity.id
_entity.type
_entity.pdbx_description
1 polymer ?
#
loop_
_entity_poly.entity_id
_entity_poly.type
_entity_poly.pdbx_seq_one_letter_code
_entity_poly.pdbx_strand_id
1 'polypeptide(L)'
;DGALTFGLAERGAPSVGLLADRSPVEGKIIEQGRIARFVVSAMWHRLTHHGGLALVIDYGDWRSNGDTLQALRAHAYDDPLAHPGEADLTAHVDFEVLAGLHPHHYTTQGEFLTRLGIKARADKLAQGLSGAARESHLAALHRLTDPAEMGSLFKVLALTQARAPLPPGFAP
;
A
#
# COMPACT_ATOMS: atom_id res chain seq x y z
N ASP A 1 14.16 20.52 -27.05
CA ASP A 1 12.79 21.07 -27.08
C ASP A 1 12.32 21.59 -25.72
N GLY A 2 13.03 21.30 -24.62
CA GLY A 2 12.65 21.76 -23.28
C GLY A 2 11.71 20.80 -22.55
N ALA A 3 11.42 19.64 -23.16
CA ALA A 3 10.69 18.56 -22.50
C ALA A 3 11.54 17.93 -21.38
N LEU A 4 10.87 17.58 -20.28
CA LEU A 4 11.47 16.80 -19.22
C LEU A 4 11.64 15.33 -19.66
N THR A 5 12.67 14.68 -19.15
CA THR A 5 12.94 13.26 -19.42
C THR A 5 13.56 12.59 -18.20
N PHE A 6 13.40 11.26 -18.08
CA PHE A 6 14.06 10.51 -17.02
C PHE A 6 15.58 10.53 -17.21
N GLY A 7 16.29 10.96 -16.17
CA GLY A 7 17.75 10.98 -16.13
C GLY A 7 18.32 9.80 -15.35
N LEU A 8 19.57 9.45 -15.65
CA LEU A 8 20.34 8.51 -14.82
C LEU A 8 20.80 9.21 -13.54
N ALA A 9 20.69 8.54 -12.40
CA ALA A 9 21.29 9.02 -11.16
C ALA A 9 22.83 9.03 -11.25
N GLU A 10 23.49 9.93 -10.53
CA GLU A 10 24.96 9.93 -10.43
C GLU A 10 25.46 8.57 -9.92
N ARG A 11 26.50 8.02 -10.57
CA ARG A 11 27.08 6.72 -10.21
C ARG A 11 27.52 6.74 -8.74
N GLY A 12 27.06 5.78 -7.95
CA GLY A 12 27.56 5.55 -6.59
C GLY A 12 26.53 5.65 -5.47
N ALA A 13 25.27 6.01 -5.76
CA ALA A 13 24.20 5.76 -4.80
C ALA A 13 24.07 4.23 -4.66
N PRO A 14 24.32 3.64 -3.48
CA PRO A 14 24.21 2.20 -3.32
C PRO A 14 22.79 1.79 -3.74
N SER A 15 22.69 0.89 -4.72
CA SER A 15 21.52 0.03 -4.82
C SER A 15 21.53 -0.76 -3.52
N VAL A 16 20.69 -0.36 -2.57
CA VAL A 16 20.53 -1.08 -1.32
C VAL A 16 19.93 -2.41 -1.71
N GLY A 17 20.78 -3.43 -1.93
CA GLY A 17 20.46 -4.72 -2.54
C GLY A 17 19.07 -5.16 -2.15
N LEU A 18 18.13 -4.95 -3.06
CA LEU A 18 16.74 -5.28 -2.81
C LEU A 18 16.57 -6.77 -3.07
N LEU A 19 15.61 -7.38 -2.39
CA LEU A 19 15.10 -8.70 -2.78
C LEU A 19 14.67 -8.72 -4.27
N ALA A 20 14.31 -7.57 -4.83
CA ALA A 20 14.01 -7.37 -6.25
C ALA A 20 15.21 -7.54 -7.22
N ASP A 21 16.46 -7.41 -6.76
CA ASP A 21 17.68 -7.68 -7.56
C ASP A 21 17.95 -9.18 -7.77
N ARG A 22 17.16 -10.07 -7.14
CA ARG A 22 17.41 -11.53 -7.17
C ARG A 22 17.11 -12.20 -8.51
N SER A 23 16.54 -11.47 -9.48
CA SER A 23 16.35 -11.97 -10.85
C SER A 23 16.53 -10.82 -11.84
N PRO A 24 17.79 -10.53 -12.24
CA PRO A 24 18.06 -9.53 -13.26
C PRO A 24 17.56 -10.06 -14.61
N VAL A 25 16.39 -9.58 -15.00
CA VAL A 25 15.86 -9.78 -16.35
C VAL A 25 16.05 -8.46 -17.09
N GLU A 26 16.68 -8.51 -18.26
CA GLU A 26 16.86 -7.32 -19.09
C GLU A 26 15.50 -6.65 -19.38
N GLY A 27 15.45 -5.32 -19.30
CA GLY A 27 14.22 -4.55 -19.47
C GLY A 27 13.27 -4.54 -18.27
N LYS A 28 13.57 -5.27 -17.18
CA LYS A 28 12.75 -5.20 -15.96
C LYS A 28 12.94 -3.86 -15.26
N ILE A 29 11.83 -3.16 -15.01
CA ILE A 29 11.79 -1.94 -14.20
C ILE A 29 11.52 -2.30 -12.74
N ILE A 30 12.29 -1.69 -11.83
CA ILE A 30 12.14 -1.82 -10.38
C ILE A 30 12.05 -0.42 -9.78
N GLU A 31 11.00 -0.18 -8.99
CA GLU A 31 10.80 1.07 -8.26
C GLU A 31 11.22 0.92 -6.80
N GLN A 32 11.79 1.99 -6.22
CA GLN A 32 12.31 1.95 -4.85
C GLN A 32 11.77 3.10 -4.00
N GLY A 33 10.83 2.78 -3.10
CA GLY A 33 10.30 3.71 -2.09
C GLY A 33 11.26 3.96 -0.91
N ARG A 34 12.39 4.64 -1.15
CA ARG A 34 13.45 4.85 -0.13
C ARG A 34 12.95 5.53 1.14
N ILE A 35 12.08 6.54 0.99
CA ILE A 35 11.51 7.29 2.13
C ILE A 35 10.59 6.37 2.95
N ALA A 36 9.73 5.59 2.30
CA ALA A 36 8.84 4.66 2.98
C ALA A 36 9.62 3.65 3.83
N ARG A 37 10.73 3.10 3.31
CA ARG A 37 11.64 2.22 4.08
C ARG A 37 12.24 2.92 5.30
N PHE A 38 12.66 4.18 5.16
CA PHE A 38 13.19 4.96 6.28
C PHE A 38 12.13 5.16 7.37
N VAL A 39 10.91 5.51 6.97
CA VAL A 39 9.77 5.68 7.89
C VAL A 39 9.46 4.36 8.61
N VAL A 40 9.41 3.23 7.89
CA VAL A 40 9.20 1.90 8.51
C VAL A 40 10.32 1.54 9.49
N SER A 41 11.57 1.83 9.16
CA SER A 41 12.70 1.61 10.09
C SER A 41 12.54 2.43 11.38
N ALA A 42 12.12 3.69 11.28
CA ALA A 42 11.85 4.53 12.45
C ALA A 42 10.64 4.03 13.27
N MET A 43 9.59 3.51 12.62
CA MET A 43 8.47 2.85 13.30
C MET A 43 8.94 1.59 14.03
N TRP A 44 9.73 0.75 13.37
CA TRP A 44 10.26 -0.47 13.97
C TRP A 44 11.12 -0.18 15.20
N HIS A 45 11.98 0.84 15.14
CA HIS A 45 12.76 1.28 16.29
C HIS A 45 11.86 1.61 17.50
N ARG A 46 10.69 2.25 17.29
CA ARG A 46 9.76 2.52 18.39
C ARG A 46 9.09 1.25 18.91
N LEU A 47 8.67 0.35 18.01
CA LEU A 47 8.04 -0.92 18.37
C LEU A 47 8.97 -1.82 19.20
N THR A 48 10.28 -1.81 18.93
CA THR A 48 11.24 -2.62 19.70
C THR A 48 11.50 -2.06 21.10
N HIS A 49 11.46 -0.74 21.28
CA HIS A 49 11.75 -0.10 22.57
C HIS A 49 10.51 0.08 23.46
N HIS A 50 9.33 0.20 22.86
CA HIS A 50 8.10 0.55 23.58
C HIS A 50 6.95 -0.45 23.39
N GLY A 51 7.14 -1.46 22.54
CA GLY A 51 6.06 -2.36 22.13
C GLY A 51 5.03 -1.66 21.24
N GLY A 52 3.95 -2.38 20.94
CA GLY A 52 2.83 -1.89 20.13
C GLY A 52 2.70 -2.57 18.78
N LEU A 53 1.91 -1.95 17.91
CA LEU A 53 1.57 -2.42 16.57
C LEU A 53 1.60 -1.22 15.62
N ALA A 54 2.23 -1.37 14.46
CA ALA A 54 2.05 -0.47 13.34
C ALA A 54 1.24 -1.17 12.24
N LEU A 55 0.25 -0.47 11.69
CA LEU A 55 -0.50 -0.89 10.51
C LEU A 55 -0.16 0.04 9.35
N VAL A 56 0.26 -0.54 8.23
CA VAL A 56 0.47 0.15 6.96
C VAL A 56 -0.60 -0.35 5.99
N ILE A 57 -1.40 0.57 5.46
CA ILE A 57 -2.51 0.26 4.55
C ILE A 57 -2.32 1.12 3.31
N ASP A 58 -2.12 0.47 2.18
CA ASP A 58 -1.92 1.14 0.90
C ASP A 58 -2.18 0.18 -0.26
N TYR A 59 -2.19 0.69 -1.49
CA TYR A 59 -2.30 -0.12 -2.69
C TYR A 59 -0.92 -0.46 -3.26
N GLY A 60 -0.82 -1.69 -3.75
CA GLY A 60 0.43 -2.30 -4.17
C GLY A 60 0.36 -3.81 -4.03
N ASP A 61 1.51 -4.46 -3.92
CA ASP A 61 1.57 -5.92 -3.81
C ASP A 61 2.72 -6.38 -2.91
N TRP A 62 2.73 -7.68 -2.57
CA TRP A 62 3.82 -8.27 -1.80
C TRP A 62 5.16 -8.01 -2.49
N ARG A 63 5.21 -8.18 -3.82
CA ARG A 63 6.35 -7.79 -4.66
C ARG A 63 5.85 -6.87 -5.75
N SER A 64 6.24 -5.61 -5.71
CA SER A 64 5.91 -4.69 -6.79
C SER A 64 6.83 -4.97 -7.98
N ASN A 65 6.27 -5.04 -9.18
CA ASN A 65 7.03 -5.21 -10.42
C ASN A 65 6.50 -4.23 -11.46
N GLY A 66 7.41 -3.62 -12.23
CA GLY A 66 7.06 -2.79 -13.38
C GLY A 66 7.07 -1.30 -13.09
N ASP A 67 6.53 -0.57 -14.07
CA ASP A 67 6.35 0.88 -14.08
C ASP A 67 5.00 1.21 -13.43
N THR A 68 5.05 1.54 -12.14
CA THR A 68 3.88 1.85 -11.32
C THR A 68 3.79 3.32 -10.93
N LEU A 69 4.84 4.11 -11.23
CA LEU A 69 4.79 5.56 -11.14
C LEU A 69 3.70 6.10 -12.07
N GLN A 70 2.70 6.73 -11.47
CA GLN A 70 1.55 7.28 -12.17
C GLN A 70 1.35 8.73 -11.77
N ALA A 71 0.84 9.51 -12.73
CA ALA A 71 0.33 10.85 -12.48
C ALA A 71 -1.17 10.88 -12.71
N LEU A 72 -1.89 11.53 -11.80
CA LEU A 72 -3.31 11.81 -11.93
C LEU A 72 -3.54 13.33 -11.92
N ARG A 73 -4.18 13.84 -12.95
CA ARG A 73 -4.57 15.25 -13.05
C ARG A 73 -6.02 15.34 -13.49
N ALA A 74 -6.82 16.11 -12.76
CA ALA A 74 -8.27 16.26 -13.02
C ALA A 74 -9.01 14.91 -13.18
N HIS A 75 -8.69 13.93 -12.33
CA HIS A 75 -9.26 12.57 -12.33
C HIS A 75 -8.96 11.72 -13.57
N ALA A 76 -7.92 12.04 -14.34
CA ALA A 76 -7.45 11.25 -15.47
C ALA A 76 -5.94 10.96 -15.35
N TYR A 77 -5.49 9.88 -15.98
CA TYR A 77 -4.07 9.58 -16.13
C TYR A 77 -3.37 10.68 -16.92
N ASP A 78 -2.18 11.04 -16.47
CA ASP A 78 -1.30 12.01 -17.12
C ASP A 78 0.12 11.43 -17.23
N ASP A 79 0.97 12.05 -18.05
CA ASP A 79 2.40 11.75 -18.07
C ASP A 79 3.06 12.37 -16.82
N PRO A 80 3.82 11.60 -16.01
CA PRO A 80 4.51 12.11 -14.81
C PRO A 80 5.41 13.32 -15.03
N LEU A 81 5.87 13.55 -16.26
CA LEU A 81 6.78 14.64 -16.59
C LEU A 81 6.10 15.80 -17.33
N ALA A 82 4.81 15.70 -17.69
CA ALA A 82 4.12 16.71 -18.49
C ALA A 82 3.74 17.96 -17.69
N HIS A 83 3.23 17.80 -16.46
CA HIS A 83 2.73 18.92 -15.64
C HIS A 83 3.24 18.88 -14.18
N PRO A 84 4.56 19.06 -13.95
CA PRO A 84 5.14 18.98 -12.60
C PRO A 84 4.50 19.97 -11.62
N GLY A 85 4.06 19.47 -10.47
CA GLY A 85 3.40 20.27 -9.42
C GLY A 85 1.88 20.44 -9.62
N GLU A 86 1.34 20.04 -10.77
CA GLU A 86 -0.11 20.10 -11.05
C GLU A 86 -0.80 18.73 -11.02
N ALA A 87 -0.03 17.65 -11.20
CA ALA A 87 -0.52 16.28 -11.10
C ALA A 87 -0.13 15.64 -9.75
N ASP A 88 -1.00 14.77 -9.25
CA ASP A 88 -0.70 13.92 -8.09
C ASP A 88 0.12 12.73 -8.53
N LEU A 89 1.29 12.52 -7.91
CA LEU A 89 2.21 11.44 -8.25
C LEU A 89 2.08 10.32 -7.23
N THR A 90 1.81 9.12 -7.71
CA THR A 90 1.68 7.93 -6.87
C THR A 90 2.44 6.75 -7.47
N ALA A 91 2.74 5.75 -6.64
CA ALA A 91 3.35 4.50 -7.05
C ALA A 91 2.85 3.37 -6.15
N HIS A 92 2.88 2.14 -6.64
CA HIS A 92 2.51 0.98 -5.85
C HIS A 92 3.52 0.73 -4.72
N VAL A 93 3.00 0.36 -3.55
CA VAL A 93 3.83 -0.07 -2.42
C VAL A 93 4.35 -1.50 -2.65
N ASP A 94 5.66 -1.68 -2.48
CA ASP A 94 6.28 -3.00 -2.35
C ASP A 94 6.31 -3.41 -0.87
N PHE A 95 5.38 -4.29 -0.48
CA PHE A 95 5.22 -4.67 0.92
C PHE A 95 6.29 -5.64 1.43
N GLU A 96 6.94 -6.44 0.58
CA GLU A 96 8.09 -7.27 0.95
C GLU A 96 9.28 -6.39 1.36
N VAL A 97 9.53 -5.33 0.59
CA VAL A 97 10.59 -4.36 0.87
C VAL A 97 10.30 -3.54 2.13
N LEU A 98 9.04 -3.17 2.38
CA LEU A 98 8.65 -2.50 3.63
C LEU A 98 8.74 -3.42 4.84
N ALA A 99 8.26 -4.67 4.73
CA ALA A 99 8.35 -5.64 5.81
C ALA A 99 9.80 -5.97 6.17
N GLY A 100 10.67 -6.08 5.16
CA GLY A 100 12.07 -6.42 5.34
C GLY A 100 12.23 -7.75 6.08
N LEU A 101 13.03 -7.75 7.15
CA LEU A 101 13.21 -8.91 8.02
C LEU A 101 12.42 -8.80 9.33
N HIS A 102 11.53 -7.82 9.45
CA HIS A 102 10.75 -7.61 10.66
C HIS A 102 9.63 -8.66 10.76
N PRO A 103 9.35 -9.21 11.96
CA PRO A 103 8.14 -9.99 12.19
C PRO A 103 6.89 -9.20 11.78
N HIS A 104 6.06 -9.84 10.97
CA HIS A 104 4.92 -9.15 10.35
C HIS A 104 3.76 -10.10 10.06
N HIS A 105 2.60 -9.50 9.78
CA HIS A 105 1.45 -10.16 9.17
C HIS A 105 0.98 -9.35 7.97
N TYR A 106 0.50 -10.02 6.94
CA TYR A 106 0.10 -9.41 5.68
C TYR A 106 -1.19 -10.05 5.17
N THR A 107 -2.12 -9.23 4.70
CA THR A 107 -3.39 -9.67 4.09
C THR A 107 -3.93 -8.58 3.16
N THR A 108 -5.04 -8.86 2.47
CA THR A 108 -5.74 -7.88 1.65
C THR A 108 -6.68 -7.02 2.52
N GLN A 109 -7.00 -5.81 2.07
CA GLN A 109 -7.92 -4.93 2.78
C GLN A 109 -9.30 -5.57 2.99
N GLY A 110 -9.82 -6.23 1.96
CA GLY A 110 -11.14 -6.87 2.03
C GLY A 110 -11.22 -7.96 3.10
N GLU A 111 -10.19 -8.81 3.19
CA GLU A 111 -10.08 -9.83 4.24
C GLU A 111 -9.93 -9.19 5.62
N PHE A 112 -9.01 -8.23 5.77
CA PHE A 112 -8.77 -7.53 7.02
C PHE A 112 -10.04 -6.90 7.59
N LEU A 113 -10.74 -6.11 6.78
CA LEU A 113 -11.98 -5.43 7.18
C LEU A 113 -13.10 -6.43 7.48
N THR A 114 -13.21 -7.50 6.69
CA THR A 114 -14.19 -8.57 6.93
C THR A 114 -13.95 -9.26 8.27
N ARG A 115 -12.70 -9.61 8.58
CA ARG A 115 -12.30 -10.22 9.85
C ARG A 115 -12.52 -9.31 11.06
N LEU A 116 -12.43 -7.99 10.87
CA LEU A 116 -12.79 -7.00 11.89
C LEU A 116 -14.31 -6.78 12.05
N GLY A 117 -15.14 -7.42 11.22
CA GLY A 117 -16.59 -7.33 11.32
C GLY A 117 -17.22 -6.14 10.61
N ILE A 118 -16.58 -5.62 9.55
CA ILE A 118 -17.11 -4.46 8.79
C ILE A 118 -18.55 -4.69 8.31
N LYS A 119 -18.90 -5.91 7.89
CA LYS A 119 -20.25 -6.25 7.40
C LYS A 119 -21.32 -6.05 8.49
N ALA A 120 -21.09 -6.62 9.67
CA ALA A 120 -22.01 -6.46 10.81
C ALA A 120 -22.15 -4.98 11.24
N ARG A 121 -21.06 -4.23 11.20
CA ARG A 121 -21.09 -2.78 11.47
C ARG A 121 -21.88 -2.03 10.40
N ALA A 122 -21.67 -2.35 9.13
CA ALA A 122 -22.36 -1.73 8.02
C ALA A 122 -23.86 -2.03 8.05
N ASP A 123 -24.27 -3.27 8.35
CA ASP A 123 -25.67 -3.66 8.48
C ASP A 123 -26.36 -2.87 9.59
N LYS A 124 -25.71 -2.74 10.75
CA LYS A 124 -26.24 -1.96 11.88
C LYS A 124 -26.41 -0.48 11.52
N LEU A 125 -25.44 0.12 10.84
CA LEU A 125 -25.53 1.51 10.40
C LEU A 125 -26.62 1.70 9.33
N ALA A 126 -26.83 0.72 8.46
CA ALA A 126 -27.84 0.77 7.42
C ALA A 126 -29.28 0.74 7.95
N GLN A 127 -29.52 0.29 9.19
CA GLN A 127 -30.87 0.22 9.79
C GLN A 127 -31.57 1.59 9.86
N GLY A 128 -30.80 2.67 10.04
CA GLY A 128 -31.33 4.04 10.06
C GLY A 128 -31.36 4.73 8.70
N LEU A 129 -30.93 4.07 7.63
CA LEU A 129 -30.78 4.66 6.30
C LEU A 129 -31.85 4.14 5.33
N SER A 130 -32.30 5.03 4.45
CA SER A 130 -33.24 4.73 3.36
C SER A 130 -32.84 5.46 2.07
N GLY A 131 -33.40 5.02 0.94
CA GLY A 131 -33.15 5.59 -0.39
C GLY A 131 -31.67 5.72 -0.73
N ALA A 132 -31.31 6.82 -1.36
CA ALA A 132 -29.95 7.10 -1.84
C ALA A 132 -28.86 7.01 -0.76
N ALA A 133 -29.17 7.36 0.49
CA ALA A 133 -28.21 7.25 1.59
C ALA A 133 -27.86 5.80 1.91
N ARG A 134 -28.86 4.90 1.87
CA ARG A 134 -28.63 3.47 2.06
C ARG A 134 -27.85 2.87 0.88
N GLU A 135 -28.21 3.24 -0.34
CA GLU A 135 -27.52 2.78 -1.56
C GLU A 135 -26.05 3.18 -1.57
N SER A 136 -25.75 4.45 -1.26
CA SER A 136 -24.38 4.96 -1.14
C SER A 136 -23.57 4.22 -0.07
N HIS A 137 -24.19 3.93 1.09
CA HIS A 137 -23.54 3.17 2.16
C HIS A 137 -23.20 1.73 1.76
N LEU A 138 -24.11 1.03 1.07
CA LEU A 138 -23.86 -0.32 0.56
C LEU A 138 -22.80 -0.32 -0.55
N ALA A 139 -22.82 0.67 -1.44
CA ALA A 139 -21.81 0.84 -2.48
C ALA A 139 -20.42 1.11 -1.88
N ALA A 140 -20.33 1.90 -0.80
CA ALA A 140 -19.06 2.14 -0.09
C ALA A 140 -18.53 0.87 0.57
N LEU A 141 -19.40 0.07 1.21
CA LEU A 141 -19.02 -1.25 1.74
C LEU A 141 -18.46 -2.16 0.64
N HIS A 142 -19.18 -2.27 -0.49
CA HIS A 142 -18.74 -3.04 -1.64
C HIS A 142 -17.37 -2.57 -2.13
N ARG A 143 -17.23 -1.26 -2.42
CA ARG A 143 -15.97 -0.69 -2.90
C ARG A 143 -14.78 -1.00 -1.99
N LEU A 144 -14.95 -0.95 -0.66
CA LEU A 144 -13.89 -1.22 0.30
C LEU A 144 -13.51 -2.70 0.42
N THR A 145 -14.43 -3.62 0.14
CA THR A 145 -14.28 -5.04 0.48
C THR A 145 -14.26 -5.99 -0.72
N ASP A 146 -14.81 -5.59 -1.86
CA ASP A 146 -14.89 -6.44 -3.04
C ASP A 146 -13.51 -6.60 -3.71
N PRO A 147 -13.11 -7.83 -4.05
CA PRO A 147 -11.83 -8.10 -4.72
C PRO A 147 -11.63 -7.37 -6.05
N ALA A 148 -12.69 -7.04 -6.79
CA ALA A 148 -12.62 -6.32 -8.05
C ALA A 148 -12.47 -4.79 -7.87
N GLU A 149 -12.60 -4.30 -6.63
CA GLU A 149 -12.46 -2.89 -6.25
C GLU A 149 -11.23 -2.73 -5.34
N MET A 150 -11.38 -2.11 -4.17
CA MET A 150 -10.27 -1.91 -3.24
C MET A 150 -9.91 -3.17 -2.45
N GLY A 151 -10.78 -4.17 -2.40
CA GLY A 151 -10.67 -5.31 -1.49
C GLY A 151 -9.38 -6.10 -1.67
N SER A 152 -8.99 -6.38 -2.93
CA SER A 152 -7.70 -7.01 -3.25
C SER A 152 -6.63 -6.00 -3.65
N LEU A 153 -6.99 -4.84 -4.19
CA LEU A 153 -6.04 -3.81 -4.61
C LEU A 153 -5.22 -3.29 -3.42
N PHE A 154 -5.90 -2.95 -2.32
CA PHE A 154 -5.26 -2.50 -1.08
C PHE A 154 -4.82 -3.67 -0.23
N LYS A 155 -3.68 -3.49 0.44
CA LYS A 155 -3.06 -4.47 1.33
C LYS A 155 -2.91 -3.87 2.72
N VAL A 156 -2.79 -4.75 3.71
CA VAL A 156 -2.59 -4.37 5.11
C VAL A 156 -1.37 -5.13 5.62
N LEU A 157 -0.35 -4.39 6.03
CA LEU A 157 0.85 -4.91 6.69
C LEU A 157 0.82 -4.51 8.16
N ALA A 158 0.88 -5.50 9.04
CA ALA A 158 1.06 -5.33 10.47
C ALA A 158 2.51 -5.60 10.85
N LEU A 159 3.16 -4.65 11.51
CA LEU A 159 4.47 -4.81 12.14
C LEU A 159 4.29 -4.86 13.65
N THR A 160 4.73 -5.94 14.26
CA THR A 160 4.63 -6.16 15.71
C THR A 160 5.75 -7.08 16.19
N GLN A 161 5.95 -7.19 17.49
CA GLN A 161 6.95 -8.08 18.05
C GLN A 161 6.57 -9.55 17.82
N ALA A 162 7.54 -10.42 17.54
CA ALA A 162 7.29 -11.83 17.20
C ALA A 162 6.50 -12.64 18.26
N ARG A 163 6.54 -12.21 19.53
CA ARG A 163 5.83 -12.85 20.64
C ARG A 163 4.50 -12.17 21.00
N ALA A 164 4.14 -11.09 20.31
CA ALA A 164 2.88 -10.41 20.54
C ALA A 164 1.70 -11.30 20.10
N PRO A 165 0.51 -11.12 20.70
CA PRO A 165 -0.70 -11.74 20.19
C PRO A 165 -0.93 -11.37 18.72
N LEU A 166 -1.53 -12.29 17.96
CA LEU A 166 -1.93 -12.04 16.59
C LEU A 166 -2.85 -10.80 16.53
N PRO A 167 -2.53 -9.75 15.75
CA PRO A 167 -3.37 -8.58 15.66
C PRO A 167 -4.78 -8.93 15.15
N PRO A 168 -5.85 -8.34 15.71
CA PRO A 168 -7.19 -8.49 15.17
C PRO A 168 -7.24 -8.14 13.67
N GLY A 169 -7.98 -8.93 12.90
CA GLY A 169 -8.04 -8.79 11.44
C GLY A 169 -7.04 -9.65 10.67
N PHE A 170 -6.10 -10.32 11.34
CA PHE A 170 -5.09 -11.20 10.71
C PHE A 170 -5.24 -12.70 11.07
N ALA A 171 -6.22 -13.05 11.92
CA ALA A 171 -6.57 -14.46 12.17
C ALA A 171 -7.26 -15.07 10.95
N PRO A 172 -6.93 -16.30 10.52
CA PRO A 172 -7.56 -16.97 9.39
C PRO A 172 -9.08 -16.95 9.43
#